data_AF-A0A210RXP9-F1
#
_entry.id   AF-A0A210RXP9-F1
#
_cell.length_a   1.000
_cell.length_b   1.000
_cell.length_c   1.000
_cell.angle_alpha   90.00
_cell.angle_beta   90.00
_cell.angle_gamma   90.00
#
_symmetry.space_group_name_H-M   'P 1'
#
loop_
_entity.id
_entity.type
_entity.pdbx_description
1 polymer ?
#
loop_
_entity_poly.entity_id
_entity_poly.type
_entity_poly.pdbx_seq_one_letter_code
_entity_poly.pdbx_strand_id
1 'polypeptide(L)'
;MKKISLVAVALSMTLFMAACSNAPKLATESMPRSGFLPDYSLLVPISTSVPDARIWRYRISGVNPGAYTAVILDPIYLNQSATKDVSAESIAKARAALQASMVEAVNARGNIKIVTQPGPGVARVSVGITGAESSANSLQPWNFTPIGLAMNAAAYAGGVNAKTPALLVESKITDSQTNKLLGEGLVTVQGESFRTAGGSVDSFISMAKTVVKVALETSANPSPTGK
;
A
#
# COMPACT_ATOMS: atom_id res chain seq x y z
N MET A 1 57.57 9.44 51.58
CA MET A 1 57.47 10.92 51.70
C MET A 1 57.65 11.54 50.33
N LYS A 2 56.88 12.61 50.06
CA LYS A 2 56.84 13.50 48.87
C LYS A 2 55.96 13.08 47.68
N LYS A 3 54.78 13.70 47.69
CA LYS A 3 53.85 13.99 46.59
C LYS A 3 54.53 14.90 45.55
N ILE A 4 54.14 14.81 44.27
CA ILE A 4 54.14 15.81 43.16
C ILE A 4 53.78 15.00 41.90
N SER A 5 52.88 15.32 40.98
CA SER A 5 51.74 16.23 40.86
C SER A 5 50.93 15.71 39.67
N LEU A 6 49.61 15.87 39.74
CA LEU A 6 48.67 15.69 38.63
C LEU A 6 49.14 16.45 37.37
N VAL A 7 48.91 15.82 36.20
CA VAL A 7 48.32 16.39 34.96
C VAL A 7 48.88 15.61 33.76
N ALA A 8 48.07 14.72 33.21
CA ALA A 8 48.15 14.29 31.81
C ALA A 8 46.73 13.91 31.37
N VAL A 9 45.92 14.94 31.14
CA VAL A 9 44.65 14.86 30.43
C VAL A 9 45.00 14.72 28.95
N ALA A 10 44.75 13.56 28.34
CA ALA A 10 44.64 13.45 26.89
C ALA A 10 43.98 12.12 26.47
N LEU A 11 42.70 12.21 26.15
CA LEU A 11 42.15 11.75 24.88
C LEU A 11 42.20 10.23 24.58
N SER A 12 41.28 9.48 25.18
CA SER A 12 40.65 8.36 24.45
C SER A 12 39.19 8.70 24.23
N MET A 13 39.00 9.45 23.16
CA MET A 13 37.71 9.76 22.53
C MET A 13 37.03 8.43 22.21
N THR A 14 35.93 8.16 22.91
CA THR A 14 34.96 7.13 22.60
C THR A 14 34.54 7.28 21.12
N LEU A 15 35.02 6.40 20.25
CA LEU A 15 34.38 6.14 18.96
C LEU A 15 33.02 5.50 19.25
N PHE A 16 32.02 6.31 19.54
CA PHE A 16 30.65 5.96 19.22
C PHE A 16 30.60 5.85 17.70
N MET A 17 30.64 4.63 17.18
CA MET A 17 30.11 4.36 15.86
C MET A 17 28.62 4.71 15.90
N ALA A 18 28.32 5.96 15.56
CA ALA A 18 27.06 6.31 14.97
C ALA A 18 27.00 5.57 13.63
N ALA A 19 26.57 4.31 13.68
CA ALA A 19 25.98 3.64 12.54
C ALA A 19 24.69 4.41 12.25
N CYS A 20 24.81 5.54 11.55
CA CYS A 20 23.70 6.22 10.92
C CYS A 20 23.04 5.18 10.04
N SER A 21 21.92 4.62 10.52
CA SER A 21 21.11 3.71 9.75
C SER A 21 20.65 4.47 8.51
N ASN A 22 21.23 4.13 7.36
CA ASN A 22 20.65 4.46 6.07
C ASN A 22 19.42 3.55 5.83
N ALA A 23 18.52 3.49 6.81
CA ALA A 23 17.17 3.03 6.53
C ALA A 23 16.66 3.99 5.44
N PRO A 24 16.25 3.48 4.26
CA PRO A 24 15.73 4.34 3.21
C PRO A 24 14.71 5.27 3.83
N LYS A 25 14.74 6.57 3.50
CA LYS A 25 13.80 7.59 4.01
C LYS A 25 12.33 7.14 3.92
N LEU A 26 12.04 6.20 3.03
CA LEU A 26 10.75 5.52 2.81
C LEU A 26 10.33 4.54 3.93
N ALA A 27 11.26 4.04 4.75
CA ALA A 27 11.02 3.09 5.84
C ALA A 27 10.75 3.75 7.21
N THR A 28 10.90 5.08 7.32
CA THR A 28 10.73 5.83 8.58
C THR A 28 9.39 6.57 8.69
N GLU A 29 8.62 6.65 7.61
CA GLU A 29 7.28 7.22 7.63
C GLU A 29 6.23 6.22 8.14
N SER A 30 5.25 6.70 8.89
CA SER A 30 4.17 5.88 9.43
C SER A 30 3.31 5.26 8.33
N MET A 31 2.98 3.97 8.48
CA MET A 31 2.03 3.30 7.59
C MET A 31 0.66 4.00 7.62
N PRO A 32 0.10 4.39 6.46
CA PRO A 32 -1.20 5.04 6.42
C PRO A 32 -2.31 4.05 6.79
N ARG A 33 -3.38 4.56 7.41
CA ARG A 33 -4.53 3.77 7.84
C ARG A 33 -5.82 4.42 7.35
N SER A 34 -6.43 3.87 6.31
CA SER A 34 -7.68 4.38 5.76
C SER A 34 -8.93 3.89 6.50
N GLY A 35 -8.81 2.76 7.22
CA GLY A 35 -9.93 2.02 7.79
C GLY A 35 -10.49 0.92 6.88
N PHE A 36 -9.92 0.71 5.69
CA PHE A 36 -10.35 -0.36 4.77
C PHE A 36 -9.94 -1.76 5.23
N LEU A 37 -8.72 -1.89 5.78
CA LEU A 37 -8.21 -3.15 6.30
C LEU A 37 -8.72 -3.40 7.73
N PRO A 38 -9.05 -4.65 8.08
CA PRO A 38 -9.57 -4.99 9.40
C PRO A 38 -8.52 -4.84 10.52
N ASP A 39 -7.24 -5.12 10.27
CA ASP A 39 -6.21 -5.03 11.31
C ASP A 39 -4.81 -4.64 10.78
N TYR A 40 -4.55 -3.33 10.79
CA TYR A 40 -3.24 -2.77 10.41
C TYR A 40 -2.08 -3.21 11.32
N SER A 41 -2.32 -3.75 12.51
CA SER A 41 -1.23 -4.14 13.42
C SER A 41 -0.48 -5.40 12.93
N LEU A 42 -1.11 -6.19 12.07
CA LEU A 42 -0.57 -7.42 11.48
C LEU A 42 0.43 -7.15 10.34
N LEU A 43 0.27 -6.01 9.67
CA LEU A 43 1.10 -5.62 8.55
C LEU A 43 2.56 -5.41 8.96
N VAL A 44 3.48 -5.92 8.13
CA VAL A 44 4.92 -5.68 8.24
C VAL A 44 5.45 -5.11 6.92
N PRO A 45 6.42 -4.17 6.97
CA PRO A 45 7.01 -3.62 5.76
C PRO A 45 7.78 -4.70 4.99
N ILE A 46 7.69 -4.67 3.67
CA ILE A 46 8.49 -5.51 2.78
C ILE A 46 9.26 -4.66 1.77
N SER A 47 10.44 -5.13 1.35
CA SER A 47 11.21 -4.51 0.27
C SER A 47 10.48 -4.65 -1.06
N THR A 48 10.57 -3.63 -1.91
CA THR A 48 9.99 -3.63 -3.26
C THR A 48 10.98 -3.04 -4.26
N SER A 49 10.93 -3.55 -5.50
CA SER A 49 11.65 -2.97 -6.63
C SER A 49 10.81 -1.95 -7.40
N VAL A 50 9.55 -1.74 -7.02
CA VAL A 50 8.67 -0.75 -7.65
C VAL A 50 9.11 0.65 -7.18
N PRO A 51 9.51 1.55 -8.10
CA PRO A 51 9.93 2.90 -7.75
C PRO A 51 8.86 3.66 -6.97
N ASP A 52 9.29 4.46 -5.99
CA ASP A 52 8.45 5.27 -5.10
C ASP A 52 7.31 4.52 -4.39
N ALA A 53 7.36 3.18 -4.39
CA ALA A 53 6.37 2.35 -3.73
C ALA A 53 6.82 1.97 -2.33
N ARG A 54 5.87 1.90 -1.41
CA ARG A 54 6.05 1.27 -0.10
C ARG A 54 4.99 0.21 0.07
N ILE A 55 5.41 -0.97 0.53
CA ILE A 55 4.54 -2.12 0.63
C ILE A 55 4.59 -2.66 2.06
N TRP A 56 3.42 -2.88 2.62
CA TRP A 56 3.24 -3.68 3.82
C TRP A 56 2.40 -4.90 3.48
N ARG A 57 2.69 -6.00 4.17
CA ARG A 57 2.04 -7.27 3.94
C ARG A 57 1.72 -7.95 5.26
N TYR A 58 0.62 -8.69 5.27
CA TYR A 58 0.34 -9.71 6.26
C TYR A 58 0.00 -11.02 5.54
N ARG A 59 0.47 -12.13 6.09
CA ARG A 59 0.09 -13.48 5.66
C ARG A 59 0.08 -14.41 6.86
N ILE A 60 -1.07 -15.05 7.08
CA ILE A 60 -1.23 -16.00 8.19
C ILE A 60 -0.33 -17.23 8.00
N SER A 61 0.18 -17.76 9.11
CA SER A 61 0.92 -19.02 9.13
C SER A 61 -0.01 -20.24 9.16
N GLY A 62 0.52 -21.43 8.84
CA GLY A 62 -0.19 -22.70 9.00
C GLY A 62 -1.37 -22.94 8.03
N VAL A 63 -1.56 -22.09 7.02
CA VAL A 63 -2.58 -22.28 5.98
C VAL A 63 -1.91 -22.74 4.69
N ASN A 64 -2.36 -23.88 4.15
CA ASN A 64 -1.93 -24.36 2.83
C ASN A 64 -2.56 -23.47 1.73
N PRO A 65 -1.78 -22.69 0.97
CA PRO A 65 -2.33 -21.88 -0.12
C PRO A 65 -3.00 -22.72 -1.22
N GLY A 66 -2.50 -23.94 -1.45
CA GLY A 66 -3.05 -24.87 -2.44
C GLY A 66 -4.43 -25.43 -2.08
N ALA A 67 -4.90 -25.23 -0.84
CA ALA A 67 -6.27 -25.55 -0.46
C ALA A 67 -7.30 -24.60 -1.11
N TYR A 68 -6.86 -23.44 -1.61
CA TYR A 68 -7.71 -22.45 -2.26
C TYR A 68 -7.57 -22.54 -3.78
N THR A 69 -8.61 -23.01 -4.45
CA THR A 69 -8.64 -23.25 -5.91
C THR A 69 -9.61 -22.31 -6.63
N ALA A 70 -10.36 -21.51 -5.88
CA ALA A 70 -11.31 -20.56 -6.40
C ALA A 70 -11.33 -19.27 -5.58
N VAL A 71 -11.81 -18.20 -6.20
CA VAL A 71 -11.88 -16.87 -5.60
C VAL A 71 -13.18 -16.17 -5.95
N ILE A 72 -13.76 -15.50 -4.96
CA ILE A 72 -14.77 -14.47 -5.14
C ILE A 72 -14.04 -13.13 -5.19
N LEU A 73 -14.26 -12.35 -6.24
CA LEU A 73 -13.78 -10.99 -6.33
C LEU A 73 -14.90 -10.04 -5.92
N ASP A 74 -14.71 -9.31 -4.84
CA ASP A 74 -15.61 -8.22 -4.49
C ASP A 74 -15.46 -7.08 -5.51
N PRO A 75 -16.51 -6.26 -5.71
CA PRO A 75 -16.39 -5.03 -6.48
C PRO A 75 -15.30 -4.14 -5.89
N ILE A 76 -14.42 -3.60 -6.74
CA ILE A 76 -13.36 -2.72 -6.30
C ILE A 76 -13.92 -1.48 -5.60
N TYR A 77 -13.42 -1.23 -4.39
CA TYR A 77 -13.73 -0.01 -3.68
C TYR A 77 -12.86 1.13 -4.21
N LEU A 78 -13.49 2.25 -4.56
CA LEU A 78 -12.80 3.47 -4.99
C LEU A 78 -13.39 4.62 -4.19
N ASN A 79 -12.58 5.21 -3.30
CA ASN A 79 -12.92 6.34 -2.45
C ASN A 79 -13.02 7.66 -3.25
N GLN A 80 -13.96 7.68 -4.20
CA GLN A 80 -14.17 8.79 -5.12
C GLN A 80 -15.67 9.04 -5.26
N SER A 81 -16.06 10.25 -4.88
CA SER A 81 -17.37 10.82 -5.17
C SER A 81 -17.28 11.74 -6.39
N ALA A 82 -18.42 11.96 -7.05
CA ALA A 82 -18.49 12.92 -8.15
C ALA A 82 -18.16 14.33 -7.65
N THR A 83 -17.43 15.08 -8.46
CA THR A 83 -17.06 16.48 -8.21
C THR A 83 -17.29 17.30 -9.49
N LYS A 84 -17.02 18.61 -9.45
CA LYS A 84 -17.05 19.45 -10.65
C LYS A 84 -16.07 18.98 -11.74
N ASP A 85 -14.94 18.38 -11.34
CA ASP A 85 -13.86 17.98 -12.25
C ASP A 85 -13.89 16.47 -12.56
N VAL A 86 -14.64 15.68 -11.78
CA VAL A 86 -14.70 14.23 -11.89
C VAL A 86 -16.16 13.79 -11.97
N SER A 87 -16.62 13.42 -13.16
CA SER A 87 -18.00 12.97 -13.39
C SER A 87 -18.26 11.58 -12.80
N ALA A 88 -19.53 11.29 -12.48
CA ALA A 88 -19.95 9.94 -12.06
C ALA A 88 -19.63 8.87 -13.11
N GLU A 89 -19.74 9.22 -14.39
CA GLU A 89 -19.36 8.35 -15.52
C GLU A 89 -17.87 8.00 -15.51
N SER A 90 -17.00 8.99 -15.26
CA SER A 90 -15.55 8.77 -15.16
C SER A 90 -15.20 7.83 -14.01
N ILE A 91 -15.91 7.95 -12.89
CA ILE A 91 -15.74 7.06 -11.72
C ILE A 91 -16.20 5.65 -12.06
N ALA A 92 -17.34 5.50 -12.74
CA ALA A 92 -17.85 4.20 -13.19
C ALA A 92 -16.88 3.55 -14.19
N LYS A 93 -16.36 4.31 -15.15
CA LYS A 93 -15.32 3.87 -16.10
C LYS A 93 -14.08 3.37 -15.37
N ALA A 94 -13.60 4.11 -14.38
CA ALA A 94 -12.44 3.73 -13.58
C ALA A 94 -12.70 2.43 -12.79
N ARG A 95 -13.83 2.33 -12.09
CA ARG A 95 -14.22 1.10 -11.36
C ARG A 95 -14.29 -0.10 -12.30
N ALA A 96 -14.94 0.03 -13.45
CA ALA A 96 -15.05 -1.05 -14.43
C ALA A 96 -13.67 -1.49 -14.96
N ALA A 97 -12.81 -0.53 -15.31
CA ALA A 97 -11.48 -0.81 -15.83
C ALA A 97 -10.57 -1.48 -14.78
N LEU A 98 -10.68 -1.08 -13.51
CA LEU A 98 -9.90 -1.67 -12.43
C LEU A 98 -10.44 -3.05 -12.03
N GLN A 99 -11.77 -3.22 -12.03
CA GLN A 99 -12.39 -4.54 -11.82
C GLN A 99 -11.94 -5.54 -12.89
N ALA A 100 -11.94 -5.14 -14.16
CA ALA A 100 -11.44 -5.97 -15.25
C ALA A 100 -9.97 -6.34 -15.03
N SER A 101 -9.14 -5.40 -14.55
CA SER A 101 -7.74 -5.68 -14.21
C SER A 101 -7.58 -6.69 -13.06
N MET A 102 -8.46 -6.67 -12.06
CA MET A 102 -8.47 -7.71 -11.01
C MET A 102 -8.79 -9.09 -11.58
N VAL A 103 -9.78 -9.17 -12.48
CA VAL A 103 -10.17 -10.42 -13.17
C VAL A 103 -9.00 -10.94 -14.02
N GLU A 104 -8.37 -10.07 -14.82
CA GLU A 104 -7.19 -10.41 -15.62
C GLU A 104 -6.03 -10.92 -14.76
N ALA A 105 -5.75 -10.25 -13.63
CA ALA A 105 -4.67 -10.64 -12.72
C ALA A 105 -4.90 -12.03 -12.09
N VAL A 106 -6.14 -12.38 -11.76
CA VAL A 106 -6.48 -13.73 -11.28
C VAL A 106 -6.36 -14.75 -12.40
N ASN A 107 -6.93 -14.47 -13.58
CA ASN A 107 -6.88 -15.38 -14.72
C ASN A 107 -5.45 -15.67 -15.18
N ALA A 108 -4.55 -14.69 -15.10
CA ALA A 108 -3.13 -14.85 -15.42
C ALA A 108 -2.40 -15.88 -14.52
N ARG A 109 -2.96 -16.23 -13.36
CA ARG A 109 -2.41 -17.31 -12.51
C ARG A 109 -2.72 -18.71 -13.07
N GLY A 110 -3.74 -18.85 -13.92
CA GLY A 110 -4.09 -20.08 -14.65
C GLY A 110 -4.69 -21.22 -13.81
N ASN A 111 -4.55 -21.21 -12.48
CA ASN A 111 -4.98 -22.30 -11.60
C ASN A 111 -6.07 -21.92 -10.59
N ILE A 112 -6.62 -20.71 -10.66
CA ILE A 112 -7.67 -20.21 -9.76
C ILE A 112 -8.93 -19.91 -10.57
N LYS A 113 -10.07 -20.47 -10.15
CA LYS A 113 -11.38 -20.20 -10.76
C LYS A 113 -12.03 -18.97 -10.11
N ILE A 114 -12.58 -18.06 -10.90
CA ILE A 114 -13.43 -16.99 -10.38
C ILE A 114 -14.85 -17.54 -10.20
N VAL A 115 -15.40 -17.42 -9.00
CA VAL A 115 -16.74 -17.91 -8.62
C VAL A 115 -17.54 -16.81 -7.92
N THR A 116 -18.86 -16.99 -7.82
CA THR A 116 -19.77 -16.01 -7.21
C THR A 116 -20.34 -16.45 -5.86
N GLN A 117 -20.15 -17.71 -5.46
CA GLN A 117 -20.70 -18.28 -4.24
C GLN A 117 -19.59 -18.76 -3.30
N PRO A 118 -19.73 -18.56 -1.97
CA PRO A 118 -18.82 -19.15 -0.98
C PRO A 118 -18.80 -20.68 -1.03
N GLY A 119 -17.69 -21.29 -0.63
CA GLY A 119 -17.57 -22.74 -0.57
C GLY A 119 -16.18 -23.24 -0.17
N PRO A 120 -16.00 -24.57 -0.04
CA PRO A 120 -14.73 -25.17 0.30
C PRO A 120 -13.63 -24.77 -0.71
N GLY A 121 -12.49 -24.32 -0.20
CA GLY A 121 -11.37 -23.88 -1.04
C GLY A 121 -11.63 -22.61 -1.85
N VAL A 122 -12.64 -21.82 -1.47
CA VAL A 122 -12.94 -20.52 -2.07
C VAL A 122 -12.44 -19.41 -1.13
N ALA A 123 -11.55 -18.56 -1.63
CA ALA A 123 -11.16 -17.32 -0.96
C ALA A 123 -12.05 -16.17 -1.43
N ARG A 124 -12.18 -15.11 -0.62
CA ARG A 124 -12.75 -13.82 -1.04
C ARG A 124 -11.64 -12.78 -1.05
N VAL A 125 -11.58 -11.99 -2.11
CA VAL A 125 -10.59 -10.92 -2.29
C VAL A 125 -11.33 -9.60 -2.41
N SER A 126 -10.96 -8.65 -1.57
CA SER A 126 -11.43 -7.27 -1.62
C SER A 126 -10.24 -6.34 -1.86
N VAL A 127 -10.41 -5.37 -2.75
CA VAL A 127 -9.40 -4.34 -3.05
C VAL A 127 -10.03 -2.96 -2.93
N GLY A 128 -9.31 -2.01 -2.34
CA GLY A 128 -9.72 -0.64 -2.16
C GLY A 128 -8.64 0.34 -2.58
N ILE A 129 -9.02 1.34 -3.36
CA ILE A 129 -8.22 2.54 -3.60
C ILE A 129 -8.79 3.65 -2.72
N THR A 130 -8.10 3.91 -1.62
CA THR A 130 -8.65 4.65 -0.47
C THR A 130 -8.08 6.06 -0.34
N GLY A 131 -6.91 6.32 -0.94
CA GLY A 131 -6.15 7.56 -0.76
C GLY A 131 -5.49 7.62 0.62
N ALA A 132 -4.23 8.07 0.69
CA ALA A 132 -3.51 8.20 1.96
C ALA A 132 -3.00 9.61 2.21
N GLU A 133 -3.09 10.01 3.47
CA GLU A 133 -2.49 11.19 4.08
C GLU A 133 -0.98 11.01 4.29
N SER A 134 -0.22 12.09 4.14
CA SER A 134 0.97 12.33 4.98
C SER A 134 1.02 13.83 5.30
N SER A 135 0.93 14.18 6.58
CA SER A 135 1.20 15.54 7.03
C SER A 135 2.52 15.58 7.77
N ALA A 136 3.28 16.65 7.54
CA ALA A 136 4.54 16.86 8.23
C ALA A 136 4.38 17.15 9.73
N ASN A 137 3.15 17.36 10.29
CA ASN A 137 2.93 17.67 11.71
C ASN A 137 1.44 17.73 12.21
N SER A 138 0.42 17.14 11.58
CA SER A 138 -0.96 17.25 12.10
C SER A 138 -1.92 16.10 11.78
N LEU A 139 -2.23 15.32 12.81
CA LEU A 139 -3.46 14.58 13.21
C LEU A 139 -4.77 14.59 12.37
N GLN A 140 -4.79 14.74 11.04
CA GLN A 140 -6.06 14.74 10.29
C GLN A 140 -6.00 14.06 8.91
N PRO A 141 -6.78 12.98 8.69
CA PRO A 141 -6.97 12.35 7.39
C PRO A 141 -7.32 13.39 6.33
N TRP A 142 -6.38 13.67 5.43
CA TRP A 142 -6.69 14.38 4.21
C TRP A 142 -7.41 13.41 3.29
N ASN A 143 -8.72 13.57 3.15
CA ASN A 143 -9.55 12.79 2.24
C ASN A 143 -9.24 13.15 0.78
N PHE A 144 -8.10 12.68 0.28
CA PHE A 144 -7.79 12.77 -1.14
C PHE A 144 -8.67 11.82 -1.92
N THR A 145 -9.46 12.38 -2.83
CA THR A 145 -10.16 11.56 -3.82
C THR A 145 -9.15 11.12 -4.89
N PRO A 146 -8.97 9.81 -5.18
CA PRO A 146 -7.86 9.31 -5.99
C PRO A 146 -7.77 9.90 -7.40
N ILE A 147 -8.90 10.14 -8.07
CA ILE A 147 -8.91 10.71 -9.43
C ILE A 147 -8.55 12.19 -9.37
N GLY A 148 -9.15 12.95 -8.45
CA GLY A 148 -8.84 14.37 -8.28
C GLY A 148 -7.37 14.61 -7.91
N LEU A 149 -6.79 13.70 -7.13
CA LEU A 149 -5.37 13.72 -6.77
C LEU A 149 -4.47 13.54 -8.00
N ALA A 150 -4.77 12.55 -8.84
CA ALA A 150 -4.01 12.29 -10.06
C ALA A 150 -4.14 13.44 -11.08
N MET A 151 -5.32 14.03 -11.22
CA MET A 151 -5.55 15.18 -12.09
C MET A 151 -4.75 16.42 -11.64
N ASN A 152 -4.58 16.62 -10.33
CA ASN A 152 -3.88 17.77 -9.77
C ASN A 152 -2.42 17.46 -9.34
N ALA A 153 -1.85 16.35 -9.79
CA ALA A 153 -0.55 15.88 -9.28
C ALA A 153 0.60 16.90 -9.45
N ALA A 154 0.57 17.71 -10.53
CA ALA A 154 1.56 18.76 -10.77
C ALA A 154 1.56 19.88 -9.72
N ALA A 155 0.40 20.21 -9.14
CA ALA A 155 0.27 21.26 -8.13
C ALA A 155 1.00 20.92 -6.82
N TYR A 156 1.21 19.63 -6.54
CA TYR A 156 1.89 19.16 -5.32
C TYR A 156 3.42 19.16 -5.42
N ALA A 157 3.99 19.47 -6.60
CA ALA A 157 5.44 19.45 -6.82
C ALA A 157 6.16 20.77 -6.45
N GLY A 158 5.41 21.88 -6.28
CA GLY A 158 5.98 23.24 -6.25
C GLY A 158 6.24 23.88 -4.88
N GLY A 159 6.08 23.17 -3.75
CA GLY A 159 6.15 23.79 -2.43
C GLY A 159 7.02 23.05 -1.42
N VAL A 160 7.91 23.78 -0.73
CA VAL A 160 8.69 23.30 0.43
C VAL A 160 7.84 22.88 1.64
N ASN A 161 6.52 23.14 1.60
CA ASN A 161 5.51 22.68 2.56
C ASN A 161 4.38 21.84 1.90
N ALA A 162 4.53 21.43 0.63
CA ALA A 162 3.52 20.64 -0.07
C ALA A 162 3.54 19.21 0.45
N LYS A 163 2.42 18.76 1.04
CA LYS A 163 2.22 17.35 1.43
C LYS A 163 2.39 16.48 0.17
N THR A 164 3.22 15.44 0.24
CA THR A 164 3.42 14.52 -0.89
C THR A 164 2.20 13.62 -1.02
N PRO A 165 1.41 13.74 -2.12
CA PRO A 165 0.28 12.86 -2.32
C PRO A 165 0.74 11.43 -2.58
N ALA A 166 -0.01 10.46 -2.08
CA ALA A 166 0.22 9.04 -2.32
C ALA A 166 -1.08 8.35 -2.75
N LEU A 167 -0.98 7.52 -3.79
CA LEU A 167 -2.01 6.55 -4.11
C LEU A 167 -1.90 5.41 -3.10
N LEU A 168 -2.94 5.21 -2.29
CA LEU A 168 -3.07 4.09 -1.37
C LEU A 168 -3.99 3.03 -1.95
N VAL A 169 -3.46 1.83 -2.10
CA VAL A 169 -4.20 0.65 -2.52
C VAL A 169 -4.05 -0.43 -1.47
N GLU A 170 -5.17 -0.92 -0.99
CA GLU A 170 -5.26 -1.90 0.07
C GLU A 170 -6.00 -3.13 -0.45
N SER A 171 -5.56 -4.32 -0.04
CA SER A 171 -6.15 -5.58 -0.42
C SER A 171 -6.22 -6.51 0.78
N LYS A 172 -7.29 -7.30 0.85
CA LYS A 172 -7.44 -8.36 1.86
C LYS A 172 -7.96 -9.64 1.21
N ILE A 173 -7.50 -10.76 1.76
CA ILE A 173 -7.94 -12.10 1.39
C ILE A 173 -8.50 -12.77 2.63
N THR A 174 -9.74 -13.25 2.53
CA THR A 174 -10.38 -14.02 3.59
C THR A 174 -10.84 -15.37 3.08
N ASP A 175 -10.98 -16.34 3.97
CA ASP A 175 -11.71 -17.57 3.69
C ASP A 175 -13.20 -17.25 3.46
N SER A 176 -13.82 -17.78 2.40
CA SER A 176 -15.18 -17.37 2.03
C SER A 176 -16.27 -17.91 2.97
N GLN A 177 -16.00 -19.00 3.70
CA GLN A 177 -16.99 -19.63 4.59
C GLN A 177 -16.88 -19.08 6.01
N THR A 178 -15.65 -18.89 6.48
CA THR A 178 -15.37 -18.52 7.88
C THR A 178 -15.05 -17.05 8.06
N ASN A 179 -14.81 -16.30 6.97
CA ASN A 179 -14.24 -14.95 6.97
C ASN A 179 -12.88 -14.83 7.68
N LYS A 180 -12.19 -15.95 7.91
CA LYS A 180 -10.85 -15.96 8.50
C LYS A 180 -9.90 -15.17 7.61
N LEU A 181 -9.19 -14.19 8.19
CA LEU A 181 -8.20 -13.39 7.48
C LEU A 181 -7.00 -14.27 7.08
N LEU A 182 -6.72 -14.32 5.78
CA LEU A 182 -5.63 -15.12 5.21
C LEU A 182 -4.42 -14.25 4.87
N GLY A 183 -4.64 -13.03 4.40
CA GLY A 183 -3.57 -12.09 4.12
C GLY A 183 -4.08 -10.69 3.76
N GLU A 184 -3.17 -9.73 3.86
CA GLU A 184 -3.41 -8.33 3.54
C GLU A 184 -2.22 -7.76 2.77
N GLY A 185 -2.50 -6.77 1.93
CA GLY A 185 -1.51 -5.97 1.24
C GLY A 185 -1.87 -4.50 1.35
N LEU A 186 -0.89 -3.67 1.62
CA LEU A 186 -1.01 -2.22 1.59
C LEU A 186 0.11 -1.69 0.73
N VAL A 187 -0.24 -1.02 -0.36
CA VAL A 187 0.71 -0.44 -1.31
C VAL A 187 0.45 1.05 -1.38
N THR A 188 1.50 1.83 -1.16
CA THR A 188 1.51 3.26 -1.46
C THR A 188 2.40 3.51 -2.67
N VAL A 189 2.01 4.41 -3.56
CA VAL A 189 2.87 4.98 -4.62
C VAL A 189 2.82 6.50 -4.51
N GLN A 190 3.97 7.14 -4.41
CA GLN A 190 4.07 8.59 -4.19
C GLN A 190 5.10 9.23 -5.12
N GLY A 191 5.39 10.52 -4.91
CA GLY A 191 6.52 11.19 -5.54
C GLY A 191 6.42 11.23 -7.07
N GLU A 192 7.54 10.97 -7.73
CA GLU A 192 7.69 11.12 -9.18
C GLU A 192 6.84 10.11 -9.96
N SER A 193 6.79 8.86 -9.49
CA SER A 193 5.96 7.81 -10.09
C SER A 193 4.47 8.17 -10.04
N PHE A 194 4.01 8.81 -8.96
CA PHE A 194 2.64 9.32 -8.88
C PHE A 194 2.42 10.56 -9.76
N ARG A 195 3.40 11.47 -9.80
CA ARG A 195 3.32 12.74 -10.52
C ARG A 195 3.24 12.56 -12.04
N THR A 196 4.09 11.71 -12.58
CA THR A 196 4.18 11.44 -14.03
C THR A 196 2.97 10.67 -14.55
N ALA A 197 2.29 9.93 -13.67
CA ALA A 197 1.04 9.24 -13.93
C ALA A 197 -0.21 10.14 -13.87
N GLY A 198 -0.06 11.43 -13.59
CA GLY A 198 -1.16 12.38 -13.45
C GLY A 198 -1.72 12.94 -14.77
N GLY A 199 -2.69 13.85 -14.65
CA GLY A 199 -3.15 14.71 -15.74
C GLY A 199 -4.40 14.26 -16.51
N SER A 200 -4.91 13.04 -16.28
CA SER A 200 -6.21 12.61 -16.80
C SER A 200 -6.80 11.43 -16.03
N VAL A 201 -8.08 11.14 -16.25
CA VAL A 201 -8.74 9.92 -15.73
C VAL A 201 -8.08 8.65 -16.28
N ASP A 202 -7.67 8.65 -17.55
CA ASP A 202 -7.07 7.47 -18.18
C ASP A 202 -5.64 7.22 -17.65
N SER A 203 -4.87 8.29 -17.39
CA SER A 203 -3.56 8.19 -16.73
C SER A 203 -3.70 7.60 -15.31
N PHE A 204 -4.71 8.07 -14.57
CA PHE A 204 -5.06 7.49 -13.26
C PHE A 204 -5.38 6.00 -13.37
N ILE A 205 -6.26 5.60 -14.31
CA ILE A 205 -6.62 4.19 -14.51
C ILE A 205 -5.38 3.35 -14.81
N SER A 206 -4.51 3.81 -15.71
CA SER A 206 -3.28 3.09 -16.09
C SER A 206 -2.37 2.82 -14.89
N MET A 207 -2.09 3.87 -14.09
CA MET A 207 -1.32 3.73 -12.86
C MET A 207 -2.01 2.81 -11.86
N ALA A 208 -3.30 3.06 -11.58
CA ALA A 208 -4.06 2.31 -10.59
C ALA A 208 -4.14 0.82 -10.93
N LYS A 209 -4.22 0.42 -12.21
CA LYS A 209 -4.13 -0.98 -12.63
C LYS A 209 -2.83 -1.64 -12.17
N THR A 210 -1.69 -0.97 -12.39
CA THR A 210 -0.38 -1.47 -11.96
C THR A 210 -0.33 -1.65 -10.43
N VAL A 211 -0.78 -0.65 -9.67
CA VAL A 211 -0.74 -0.69 -8.21
C VAL A 211 -1.72 -1.71 -7.63
N VAL A 212 -2.92 -1.85 -8.21
CA VAL A 212 -3.90 -2.90 -7.86
C VAL A 212 -3.31 -4.29 -8.07
N LYS A 213 -2.62 -4.52 -9.20
CA LYS A 213 -1.93 -5.80 -9.44
C LYS A 213 -0.87 -6.08 -8.37
N VAL A 214 -0.04 -5.10 -8.02
CA VAL A 214 0.97 -5.23 -6.96
C VAL A 214 0.31 -5.52 -5.61
N ALA A 215 -0.79 -4.86 -5.26
CA ALA A 215 -1.52 -5.10 -4.02
C ALA A 215 -2.14 -6.50 -3.97
N LEU A 216 -2.70 -6.99 -5.08
CA LEU A 216 -3.20 -8.36 -5.20
C LEU A 216 -2.07 -9.37 -5.01
N GLU A 217 -0.95 -9.20 -5.71
CA GLU A 217 0.22 -10.07 -5.60
C GLU A 217 0.82 -10.07 -4.18
N THR A 218 0.85 -8.90 -3.54
CA THR A 218 1.33 -8.72 -2.17
C THR A 218 0.49 -9.54 -1.19
N SER A 219 -0.83 -9.35 -1.18
CA SER A 219 -1.74 -10.08 -0.27
C SER A 219 -1.81 -11.59 -0.58
N ALA A 220 -1.61 -11.97 -1.84
CA ALA A 220 -1.64 -13.35 -2.28
C ALA A 220 -0.30 -14.08 -2.18
N ASN A 221 0.79 -13.41 -1.75
CA ASN A 221 2.06 -14.08 -1.52
C ASN A 221 1.89 -15.11 -0.38
N PRO A 222 2.22 -16.38 -0.61
CA PRO A 222 1.96 -17.44 0.36
C PRO A 222 2.90 -17.43 1.56
N SER A 223 4.00 -16.67 1.51
CA SER A 223 5.03 -16.65 2.54
C SER A 223 4.51 -15.97 3.81
N PRO A 224 4.43 -16.68 4.95
CA PRO A 224 3.97 -16.11 6.21
C PRO A 224 4.81 -14.89 6.63
N THR A 225 4.18 -13.92 7.29
CA THR A 225 4.87 -12.69 7.73
C THR A 225 5.40 -12.74 9.17
N GLY A 226 5.41 -13.92 9.80
CA GLY A 226 6.03 -14.14 11.11
C GLY A 226 5.31 -13.51 12.31
N LYS A 227 4.09 -13.02 12.11
CA LYS A 227 3.16 -12.58 13.17
C LYS A 227 1.99 -13.56 13.27
#